data_AF-A0A2S9Q9K4-F1
#
_entry.id   AF-A0A2S9Q9K4-F1
#
_cell.length_a   1.000
_cell.length_b   1.000
_cell.length_c   1.000
_cell.angle_alpha   90.00
_cell.angle_beta   90.00
_cell.angle_gamma   90.00
#
_symmetry.space_group_name_H-M   'P 1'
#
loop_
_entity.id
_entity.type
_entity.pdbx_description
1 polymer ?
#
loop_
_entity_poly.entity_id
_entity_poly.type
_entity_poly.pdbx_seq_one_letter_code
_entity_poly.pdbx_strand_id
1 'polypeptide(L)'
;MSTHTQDNILSDPQRVYDEVVNLIVSEGMVDREKVTPDATFETLGLKSIDIVMILTAVEEKFDVYIPMDGSIAEAKDLKSFIDGVLARIASEKS
;
A
#
# COMPACT_ATOMS: atom_id res chain seq x y z
N MET A 1 -7.28 -29.54 0.72
CA MET A 1 -7.74 -28.68 1.83
C MET A 1 -7.97 -27.30 1.23
N SER A 2 -9.21 -27.05 0.80
CA SER A 2 -9.56 -25.89 0.00
C SER A 2 -10.21 -24.87 0.92
N THR A 3 -9.41 -24.01 1.55
CA THR A 3 -9.96 -22.83 2.23
C THR A 3 -10.26 -21.79 1.16
N HIS A 4 -11.45 -21.93 0.57
CA HIS A 4 -12.17 -20.82 -0.04
C HIS A 4 -12.48 -19.83 1.10
N THR A 5 -11.65 -18.81 1.22
CA THR A 5 -11.92 -17.65 2.08
C THR A 5 -11.58 -16.42 1.26
N GLN A 6 -12.38 -16.18 0.22
CA GLN A 6 -12.52 -14.85 -0.38
C GLN A 6 -13.42 -13.98 0.54
N ASP A 7 -13.27 -14.11 1.85
CA ASP A 7 -14.02 -13.36 2.85
C ASP A 7 -13.25 -12.08 3.14
N ASN A 8 -13.70 -11.03 2.47
CA ASN A 8 -13.47 -9.62 2.73
C ASN A 8 -12.06 -9.26 3.26
N ILE A 9 -11.08 -9.16 2.35
CA ILE A 9 -9.71 -8.69 2.63
C ILE A 9 -9.74 -7.35 3.40
N LEU A 10 -10.76 -6.53 3.16
CA LEU A 10 -10.99 -5.23 3.80
C LEU A 10 -11.35 -5.30 5.30
N SER A 11 -11.77 -6.47 5.82
CA SER A 11 -12.10 -6.63 7.25
C SER A 11 -10.89 -6.85 8.15
N ASP A 12 -9.73 -7.16 7.56
CA ASP A 12 -8.49 -7.45 8.29
C ASP A 12 -7.40 -6.46 7.87
N PRO A 13 -7.07 -5.46 8.71
CA PRO A 13 -6.03 -4.48 8.42
C PRO A 13 -4.68 -5.11 8.08
N GLN A 14 -4.37 -6.27 8.66
CA GLN A 14 -3.12 -6.98 8.40
C GLN A 14 -3.10 -7.55 6.98
N ARG A 15 -4.23 -8.07 6.48
CA ARG A 15 -4.33 -8.53 5.09
C ARG A 15 -4.24 -7.37 4.11
N VAL A 16 -4.90 -6.25 4.39
CA VAL A 16 -4.79 -5.06 3.54
C VAL A 16 -3.33 -4.58 3.52
N TYR A 17 -2.66 -4.56 4.67
CA TYR A 17 -1.23 -4.24 4.77
C TYR A 17 -0.38 -5.15 3.88
N ASP A 18 -0.54 -6.47 3.99
CA ASP A 18 0.22 -7.45 3.20
C ASP A 18 -0.02 -7.27 1.68
N GLU A 19 -1.25 -6.96 1.28
CA GLU A 19 -1.58 -6.71 -0.11
C GLU A 19 -1.00 -5.39 -0.63
N VAL A 20 -0.99 -4.33 0.18
CA VAL A 20 -0.33 -3.06 -0.18
C VAL A 20 1.18 -3.27 -0.30
N VAL A 21 1.80 -4.03 0.61
CA VAL A 21 3.22 -4.41 0.52
C VAL A 21 3.50 -5.22 -0.76
N ASN A 22 2.63 -6.16 -1.13
CA ASN A 22 2.77 -6.91 -2.38
C ASN A 22 2.74 -5.99 -3.60
N LEU A 23 1.84 -5.00 -3.62
CA LEU A 23 1.76 -4.01 -4.69
C LEU A 23 3.01 -3.13 -4.74
N ILE A 24 3.53 -2.69 -3.60
CA ILE A 24 4.80 -1.93 -3.55
C ILE A 24 5.95 -2.72 -4.16
N VAL A 25 6.06 -4.01 -3.85
CA VAL A 25 7.10 -4.90 -4.41
C VAL A 25 6.93 -5.09 -5.91
N SER A 26 5.70 -5.36 -6.36
CA SER A 26 5.38 -5.61 -7.78
C SER A 26 5.53 -4.36 -8.64
N GLU A 27 4.78 -3.31 -8.30
CA GLU A 27 4.69 -2.09 -9.10
C GLU A 27 5.92 -1.19 -8.92
N GLY A 28 6.49 -1.20 -7.71
CA GLY A 28 7.74 -0.51 -7.42
C GLY A 28 8.98 -1.22 -7.94
N MET A 29 8.85 -2.48 -8.39
CA MET A 29 9.98 -3.31 -8.85
C MET A 29 11.14 -3.38 -7.84
N VAL A 30 10.81 -3.50 -6.55
CA VAL A 30 11.79 -3.55 -5.45
C VAL A 30 11.83 -4.93 -4.81
N ASP A 31 12.97 -5.27 -4.20
CA ASP A 31 13.09 -6.54 -3.47
C ASP A 31 12.22 -6.53 -2.21
N ARG A 32 11.36 -7.54 -2.03
CA ARG A 32 10.55 -7.71 -0.82
C ARG A 32 11.39 -7.68 0.47
N GLU A 33 12.60 -8.21 0.43
CA GLU A 33 13.51 -8.22 1.58
C GLU A 33 13.96 -6.81 2.00
N LYS A 34 13.93 -5.84 1.08
CA LYS A 34 14.24 -4.44 1.36
C LYS A 34 13.02 -3.65 1.82
N VAL A 35 11.82 -4.11 1.49
CA VAL A 35 10.54 -3.51 1.89
C VAL A 35 10.33 -3.76 3.37
N THR A 36 10.93 -2.90 4.18
CA THR A 36 10.81 -2.88 5.64
C THR A 36 10.06 -1.62 6.06
N PRO A 37 9.41 -1.60 7.24
CA PRO A 37 8.69 -0.42 7.72
C PRO A 37 9.56 0.84 7.79
N ASP A 38 10.84 0.65 8.13
CA ASP A 38 11.81 1.74 8.26
C ASP A 38 12.46 2.15 6.91
N ALA A 39 12.19 1.41 5.83
CA ALA A 39 12.70 1.75 4.51
C ALA A 39 12.02 3.02 3.97
N THR A 40 12.81 3.87 3.32
CA THR A 40 12.30 5.05 2.62
C THR A 40 12.21 4.80 1.13
N PHE A 41 11.37 5.58 0.45
CA PHE A 41 11.28 5.56 -1.01
C PHE A 41 12.65 5.71 -1.69
N GLU A 42 13.49 6.61 -1.17
CA GLU A 42 14.85 6.81 -1.67
C GLU A 42 15.75 5.59 -1.49
N THR A 43 15.74 4.94 -0.32
CA THR A 43 16.56 3.74 -0.06
C THR A 43 16.15 2.55 -0.93
N LEU A 44 14.88 2.50 -1.30
CA LEU A 44 14.31 1.50 -2.18
C LEU A 44 14.50 1.82 -3.67
N GLY A 45 14.91 3.04 -3.99
CA GLY A 45 15.04 3.51 -5.37
C GLY A 45 13.72 3.86 -6.04
N LEU A 46 12.64 4.00 -5.27
CA LEU A 46 11.32 4.39 -5.74
C LEU A 46 11.30 5.88 -6.10
N LYS A 47 10.82 6.18 -7.31
CA LYS A 47 10.62 7.52 -7.83
C LYS A 47 9.15 7.90 -7.75
N SER A 48 8.86 9.17 -8.01
CA SER A 48 7.48 9.68 -8.03
C SER A 48 6.57 8.90 -8.99
N ILE A 49 7.09 8.40 -10.12
CA ILE A 49 6.31 7.57 -11.05
C ILE A 49 5.92 6.22 -10.42
N ASP A 50 6.84 5.60 -9.68
CA ASP A 50 6.61 4.31 -9.01
C ASP A 50 5.56 4.47 -7.91
N ILE A 51 5.63 5.58 -7.14
CA ILE A 51 4.63 5.90 -6.12
C ILE A 51 3.24 6.08 -6.75
N VAL A 52 3.13 6.78 -7.88
CA VAL A 52 1.86 6.96 -8.60
C VAL A 52 1.32 5.61 -9.09
N MET A 53 2.17 4.74 -9.66
CA MET A 53 1.75 3.40 -10.09
C MET A 53 1.25 2.54 -8.93
N ILE A 54 1.96 2.55 -7.80
CA ILE A 54 1.55 1.83 -6.59
C ILE A 54 0.19 2.35 -6.11
N LEU A 55 0.01 3.68 -6.03
CA LEU A 55 -1.26 4.28 -5.63
C LEU A 55 -2.40 3.86 -6.57
N THR A 56 -2.23 3.98 -7.88
CA THR A 56 -3.25 3.54 -8.85
C THR A 56 -3.57 2.06 -8.70
N ALA A 57 -2.58 1.19 -8.51
CA ALA A 57 -2.82 -0.23 -8.34
C ALA A 57 -3.58 -0.55 -7.04
N VAL A 58 -3.31 0.19 -5.96
CA VAL A 58 -4.07 0.11 -4.70
C VAL A 58 -5.51 0.60 -4.92
N GLU A 59 -5.70 1.74 -5.58
CA GLU A 59 -7.02 2.30 -5.90
C GLU A 59 -7.89 1.31 -6.68
N GLU A 60 -7.34 0.71 -7.74
CA GLU A 60 -8.03 -0.29 -8.55
C GLU A 60 -8.35 -1.57 -7.77
N LYS A 61 -7.43 -2.03 -6.92
CA LYS A 61 -7.59 -3.28 -6.16
C LYS A 61 -8.64 -3.17 -5.07
N PHE A 62 -8.70 -2.04 -4.39
CA PHE A 62 -9.60 -1.84 -3.25
C PHE A 62 -10.84 -1.02 -3.61
N ASP A 63 -10.94 -0.55 -4.85
CA ASP A 63 -12.02 0.31 -5.35
C ASP A 63 -12.19 1.53 -4.43
N VAL A 64 -11.10 2.29 -4.29
CA VAL A 64 -10.98 3.50 -3.46
C VAL A 64 -10.22 4.58 -4.21
N TYR A 65 -10.37 5.84 -3.80
CA TYR A 65 -9.57 6.96 -4.31
C TYR A 65 -8.61 7.46 -3.24
N ILE A 66 -7.31 7.46 -3.52
CA ILE A 66 -6.24 7.86 -2.60
C ILE A 66 -5.54 9.10 -3.18
N PRO A 67 -5.95 10.30 -2.76
CA PRO A 67 -5.24 11.50 -3.17
C PRO A 67 -3.83 11.51 -2.56
N MET A 68 -2.86 12.00 -3.33
CA MET A 68 -1.50 12.23 -2.85
C MET A 68 -1.45 13.52 -2.01
N ASP A 69 -2.16 13.53 -0.88
CA ASP A 69 -2.24 14.65 0.07
C ASP A 69 -2.02 14.20 1.52
N GLY A 70 -1.99 15.17 2.44
CA GLY A 70 -1.92 14.93 3.88
C GLY A 70 -0.89 13.88 4.29
N SER A 71 -1.34 12.83 4.97
CA SER A 71 -0.48 11.74 5.47
C SER A 71 0.26 10.97 4.36
N ILE A 72 -0.32 10.85 3.17
CA ILE A 72 0.33 10.18 2.02
C ILE A 72 1.45 11.06 1.48
N ALA A 73 1.19 12.36 1.31
CA ALA A 73 2.18 13.32 0.79
C ALA A 73 3.32 13.60 1.79
N GLU A 74 3.03 13.55 3.08
CA GLU A 74 4.01 13.75 4.16
C GLU A 74 4.80 12.47 4.51
N ALA A 75 4.39 11.31 3.97
CA ALA A 75 5.07 10.04 4.22
C ALA A 75 6.50 10.07 3.69
N LYS A 76 7.48 9.82 4.58
CA LYS A 76 8.90 9.72 4.24
C LYS A 76 9.41 8.28 4.19
N ASP A 77 8.76 7.43 4.95
CA ASP A 77 9.02 6.00 5.04
C ASP A 77 7.81 5.21 4.53
N LEU A 78 8.06 3.94 4.21
CA LEU A 78 7.03 3.03 3.75
C LEU A 78 5.96 2.83 4.81
N LYS A 79 6.33 2.78 6.09
CA LYS A 79 5.36 2.60 7.16
C LYS A 79 4.30 3.69 7.15
N SER A 80 4.70 4.97 7.13
CA SER A 80 3.80 6.12 7.13
C SER A 80 2.93 6.14 5.87
N PHE A 81 3.50 5.75 4.73
CA PHE A 81 2.76 5.64 3.48
C PHE A 81 1.68 4.56 3.54
N ILE A 82 2.05 3.35 3.97
CA ILE A 82 1.11 2.24 4.10
C ILE A 82 0.04 2.58 5.15
N ASP A 83 0.42 3.14 6.28
CA ASP A 83 -0.51 3.59 7.33
C ASP A 83 -1.52 4.61 6.77
N GLY A 84 -1.07 5.57 5.95
CA GLY A 84 -1.94 6.54 5.28
C GLY A 84 -2.90 5.88 4.28
N VAL A 85 -2.40 4.94 3.48
CA VAL A 85 -3.21 4.16 2.51
C VAL A 85 -4.29 3.35 3.25
N LEU A 86 -3.90 2.66 4.32
CA LEU A 86 -4.81 1.87 5.14
C LEU A 86 -5.89 2.72 5.78
N ALA A 87 -5.51 3.88 6.34
CA ALA A 87 -6.47 4.82 6.93
C ALA A 87 -7.49 5.32 5.89
N ARG A 88 -7.03 5.55 4.64
CA ARG A 88 -7.89 5.97 3.54
C ARG A 88 -8.86 4.88 3.11
N ILE A 89 -8.37 3.65 2.95
CA ILE A 89 -9.20 2.47 2.63
C ILE A 89 -10.26 2.24 3.72
N ALA A 90 -9.85 2.30 4.98
CA ALA A 90 -10.76 2.14 6.11
C ALA A 90 -11.84 3.25 6.15
N SER A 91 -11.46 4.50 5.85
CA SER A 91 -12.38 5.64 5.86
C SER A 91 -13.41 5.60 4.73
N GLU A 92 -13.05 5.17 3.52
CA GLU A 92 -14.00 5.05 2.39
C GLU A 92 -15.03 3.94 2.58
N LYS A 93 -14.71 2.90 3.37
CA LYS A 93 -15.57 1.74 3.58
C LYS A 93 -16.25 1.74 4.97
N SER A 94 -16.09 2.81 5.77
CA SER A 94 -16.74 3.01 7.07
C SER A 94 -18.14 3.62 6.95
#